data_AF-A0A1M3KGS4-F1
#
_entry.id   AF-A0A1M3KGS4-F1
#
_cell.length_a   1.000
_cell.length_b   1.000
_cell.length_c   1.000
_cell.angle_alpha   90.00
_cell.angle_beta   90.00
_cell.angle_gamma   90.00
#
_symmetry.space_group_name_H-M   'P 1'
#
loop_
_entity.id
_entity.type
_entity.pdbx_description
1 polymer ?
#
loop_
_entity_poly.entity_id
_entity_poly.type
_entity_poly.pdbx_seq_one_letter_code
_entity_poly.pdbx_strand_id
1 'polypeptide(L)'
;MKELSLHILDIAENSVAAAASKVTIEVREDLVSDRLRIRISDNGKGIAPEKINQILDPFTTSRTTRKVGLGIPLLKAAAEICDGFLTIESIIGKGTNLIVEFRHSHIDRMPMGDLTSTILQLVISYPNINWIFIYSMNEKEFIFNDQLLKKELEGISLSEPPVLSFIRQEIESGYLSIQTPAENQKNTLKEEQKCQPSIV
;
A
#
# COMPACT_ATOMS: atom_id res chain seq x y z
N MET A 1 11.67 -2.79 -14.14
CA MET A 1 11.49 -1.44 -13.56
C MET A 1 11.20 -1.62 -12.08
N LYS A 2 11.70 -0.78 -11.17
CA LYS A 2 11.31 -0.87 -9.75
C LYS A 2 9.91 -0.30 -9.59
N GLU A 3 9.06 -0.99 -8.84
CA GLU A 3 7.65 -0.64 -8.64
C GLU A 3 7.43 -0.06 -7.23
N LEU A 4 6.43 0.81 -7.07
CA LEU A 4 6.09 1.40 -5.76
C LEU A 4 5.63 0.34 -4.75
N SER A 5 4.92 -0.70 -5.20
CA SER A 5 4.51 -1.86 -4.41
C SER A 5 5.69 -2.50 -3.66
N LEU A 6 6.85 -2.64 -4.31
CA LEU A 6 8.05 -3.23 -3.69
C LEU A 6 8.64 -2.31 -2.62
N HIS A 7 8.56 -0.98 -2.81
CA HIS A 7 8.95 -0.02 -1.79
C HIS A 7 7.99 -0.04 -0.59
N ILE A 8 6.68 -0.19 -0.84
CA ILE A 8 5.66 -0.36 0.21
C ILE A 8 5.98 -1.61 1.04
N LEU A 9 6.28 -2.74 0.37
CA LEU A 9 6.65 -3.99 1.04
C LEU A 9 7.87 -3.80 1.95
N ASP A 10 8.95 -3.24 1.41
CA ASP A 10 10.20 -3.02 2.17
C ASP A 10 9.98 -2.10 3.38
N ILE A 11 9.16 -1.05 3.25
CA ILE A 11 8.88 -0.12 4.36
C ILE A 11 7.96 -0.77 5.39
N ALA A 12 6.94 -1.51 4.98
CA ALA A 12 6.08 -2.27 5.88
C ALA A 12 6.87 -3.32 6.67
N GLU A 13 7.84 -4.01 6.05
CA GLU A 13 8.76 -4.91 6.74
C GLU A 13 9.62 -4.19 7.80
N ASN A 14 9.99 -2.92 7.57
CA ASN A 14 10.70 -2.14 8.58
C ASN A 14 9.82 -1.88 9.81
N SER A 15 8.52 -1.67 9.62
CA SER A 15 7.55 -1.56 10.72
C SER A 15 7.43 -2.86 11.51
N VAL A 16 7.47 -4.02 10.85
CA VAL A 16 7.57 -5.33 11.52
C VAL A 16 8.85 -5.42 12.34
N ALA A 17 10.00 -5.07 11.77
CA ALA A 17 11.30 -5.06 12.48
C ALA A 17 11.34 -4.03 13.63
N ALA A 18 10.47 -3.03 13.61
CA ALA A 18 10.24 -2.08 14.69
C ALA A 18 9.30 -2.61 15.79
N ALA A 19 8.90 -3.89 15.71
CA ALA A 19 7.98 -4.56 16.63
C ALA A 19 6.59 -3.88 16.70
N ALA A 20 6.11 -3.35 15.56
CA ALA A 20 4.75 -2.86 15.46
C ALA A 20 3.75 -4.01 15.59
N SER A 21 2.63 -3.74 16.27
CA SER A 21 1.47 -4.64 16.32
C SER A 21 0.34 -4.21 15.38
N LYS A 22 0.41 -2.99 14.85
CA LYS A 22 -0.51 -2.44 13.87
C LYS A 22 0.25 -1.62 12.84
N VAL A 23 -0.04 -1.85 11.57
CA VAL A 23 0.51 -1.09 10.44
C VAL A 23 -0.63 -0.67 9.52
N THR A 24 -0.63 0.61 9.15
CA THR A 24 -1.57 1.20 8.20
C THR A 24 -0.81 1.61 6.95
N ILE A 25 -1.24 1.11 5.79
CA ILE A 25 -0.73 1.46 4.46
C ILE A 25 -1.85 2.19 3.75
N GLU A 26 -1.64 3.45 3.42
CA GLU A 26 -2.57 4.29 2.68
C GLU A 26 -1.94 4.67 1.34
N VAL A 27 -2.69 4.47 0.26
CA VAL A 27 -2.34 4.88 -1.10
C VAL A 27 -3.48 5.75 -1.61
N ARG A 28 -3.17 7.01 -1.95
CA ARG A 28 -4.13 8.01 -2.38
C ARG A 28 -3.73 8.61 -3.72
N GLU A 29 -4.59 8.41 -4.71
CA GLU A 29 -4.47 9.00 -6.04
C GLU A 29 -5.48 10.14 -6.18
N ASP A 30 -5.00 11.37 -6.21
CA ASP A 30 -5.81 12.54 -6.51
C ASP A 30 -5.48 13.01 -7.93
N LEU A 31 -6.33 12.63 -8.88
CA LEU A 31 -6.13 12.96 -10.30
C LEU A 31 -6.45 14.43 -10.59
N VAL A 32 -7.22 15.09 -9.72
CA VAL A 32 -7.58 16.51 -9.87
C VAL A 32 -6.40 17.39 -9.48
N SER A 33 -5.72 17.07 -8.37
CA SER A 33 -4.51 17.78 -7.96
C SER A 33 -3.22 17.23 -8.56
N ASP A 34 -3.30 16.18 -9.38
CA ASP A 34 -2.17 15.48 -9.99
C ASP A 34 -1.16 14.97 -8.95
N ARG A 35 -1.66 14.32 -7.90
CA ARG A 35 -0.87 13.81 -6.77
C ARG A 35 -1.10 12.33 -6.52
N LEU A 36 -0.01 11.61 -6.33
CA LEU A 36 0.00 10.28 -5.75
C LEU A 36 0.70 10.36 -4.39
N ARG A 37 -0.01 10.00 -3.31
CA ARG A 37 0.55 9.93 -1.96
C ARG A 37 0.49 8.51 -1.44
N ILE A 38 1.59 8.06 -0.85
CA ILE A 38 1.67 6.81 -0.11
C ILE A 38 2.09 7.14 1.32
N ARG A 39 1.33 6.63 2.29
CA ARG A 39 1.59 6.79 3.71
C ARG A 39 1.68 5.43 4.36
N ILE A 40 2.72 5.21 5.15
CA ILE A 40 2.89 4.00 5.96
C ILE A 40 3.07 4.44 7.41
N SER A 41 2.13 4.03 8.27
CA SER A 41 2.11 4.37 9.68
C SER A 41 2.13 3.10 10.53
N ASP A 42 2.99 3.08 11.55
CA ASP A 42 3.08 1.98 12.49
C ASP A 42 3.06 2.45 13.94
N ASN A 43 2.81 1.53 14.86
CA ASN A 43 2.88 1.74 16.31
C ASN A 43 4.10 1.04 16.94
N GLY A 44 5.19 0.88 16.18
CA GLY A 44 6.41 0.22 16.66
C GLY A 44 7.20 1.07 17.65
N LYS A 45 8.45 0.68 17.89
CA LYS A 45 9.36 1.33 18.85
C LYS A 45 9.73 2.79 18.49
N GLY A 46 9.41 3.26 17.28
CA GLY A 46 9.82 4.56 16.77
C GLY A 46 11.33 4.66 16.48
N ILE A 47 11.74 5.86 16.06
CA ILE A 47 13.09 6.18 15.61
C ILE A 47 13.57 7.40 16.40
N ALA A 48 14.79 7.33 16.93
CA ALA A 48 15.42 8.48 17.58
C ALA A 48 15.69 9.60 16.56
N PRO A 49 15.47 10.89 16.89
CA PRO A 49 15.63 12.00 15.94
C PRO A 49 17.00 11.99 15.22
N GLU A 50 18.06 11.62 15.92
CA GLU A 50 19.43 11.57 15.38
C GLU A 50 19.58 10.50 14.30
N LYS A 51 18.76 9.44 14.35
CA LYS A 51 18.76 8.35 13.37
C LYS A 51 17.90 8.65 12.14
N ILE A 52 16.96 9.60 12.21
CA ILE A 52 16.11 9.93 11.05
C ILE A 52 16.96 10.48 9.91
N ASN A 53 17.88 11.40 10.19
CA ASN A 53 18.79 11.96 9.18
C ASN A 53 19.68 10.88 8.55
N GLN A 54 20.08 9.87 9.33
CA GLN A 54 20.86 8.74 8.84
C GLN A 54 20.04 7.82 7.92
N ILE A 55 18.75 7.63 8.17
CA ILE A 55 17.87 6.80 7.32
C ILE A 55 17.61 7.47 5.96
N LEU A 56 17.62 8.80 5.92
CA LEU A 56 17.46 9.58 4.70
C LEU A 56 18.76 9.72 3.90
N ASP A 57 19.91 9.39 4.50
CA ASP A 57 21.21 9.45 3.84
C ASP A 57 21.43 8.22 2.94
N PRO A 58 21.59 8.40 1.61
CA PRO A 58 21.81 7.30 0.67
C PRO A 58 23.05 6.44 0.94
N PHE A 59 24.00 6.91 1.74
CA PHE A 59 25.23 6.18 2.07
C PHE A 59 25.17 5.44 3.41
N THR A 60 24.08 5.56 4.17
CA THR A 60 23.95 4.98 5.50
C THR A 60 22.91 3.84 5.52
N THR A 61 23.34 2.60 5.84
CA THR A 61 22.45 1.42 5.98
C THR A 61 22.81 0.57 7.20
N SER A 62 21.79 0.05 7.88
CA SER A 62 21.94 -0.93 8.97
C SER A 62 21.79 -2.40 8.51
N ARG A 63 21.40 -2.65 7.26
CA ARG A 63 21.24 -4.02 6.69
C ARG A 63 22.56 -4.50 6.08
N THR A 64 23.07 -5.64 6.54
CA THR A 64 24.32 -6.29 6.07
C THR A 64 24.12 -7.29 4.92
N THR A 65 22.87 -7.68 4.62
CA THR A 65 22.56 -8.81 3.72
C THR A 65 22.15 -8.40 2.29
N ARG A 66 21.66 -7.18 2.07
CA ARG A 66 21.47 -6.59 0.73
C ARG A 66 22.59 -5.60 0.46
N LYS A 67 23.26 -5.70 -0.70
CA LYS A 67 24.46 -4.91 -1.04
C LYS A 67 24.30 -3.39 -1.00
N VAL A 68 23.09 -2.83 -0.89
CA VAL A 68 22.89 -1.40 -0.59
C VAL A 68 21.51 -1.19 0.07
N GLY A 69 21.46 -0.52 1.23
CA GLY A 69 20.21 -0.14 1.91
C GLY A 69 19.53 1.08 1.29
N LEU A 70 19.38 1.10 -0.03
CA LEU A 70 18.91 2.27 -0.78
C LEU A 70 17.39 2.49 -0.70
N GLY A 71 16.62 1.68 0.03
CA GLY A 71 15.16 1.65 -0.08
C GLY A 71 14.48 3.00 0.10
N ILE A 72 14.67 3.64 1.25
CA ILE A 72 14.06 4.93 1.59
C ILE A 72 14.79 6.10 0.90
N PRO A 73 16.14 6.19 0.90
CA PRO A 73 16.82 7.28 0.19
C PRO A 73 16.55 7.31 -1.31
N LEU A 74 16.47 6.15 -1.98
CA LEU A 74 16.13 6.07 -3.40
C LEU A 74 14.67 6.45 -3.65
N LEU A 75 13.76 6.04 -2.76
CA LEU A 75 12.36 6.43 -2.85
C LEU A 75 12.20 7.95 -2.70
N LYS A 76 12.93 8.55 -1.76
CA LYS A 76 12.99 10.01 -1.58
C LYS A 76 13.51 10.70 -2.85
N ALA A 77 14.65 10.27 -3.38
CA ALA A 77 15.22 10.85 -4.60
C ALA A 77 14.28 10.73 -5.80
N ALA A 78 13.62 9.58 -5.95
CA ALA A 78 12.62 9.37 -7.01
C ALA A 78 11.41 10.31 -6.85
N ALA A 79 10.94 10.51 -5.63
CA ALA A 79 9.87 11.45 -5.33
C ALA A 79 10.27 12.90 -5.67
N GLU A 80 11.46 13.32 -5.26
CA GLU A 80 11.99 14.67 -5.53
C GLU A 80 12.17 14.94 -7.04
N ILE A 81 12.61 13.94 -7.82
CA ILE A 81 12.70 14.03 -9.29
C ILE A 81 11.31 14.15 -9.93
N CYS A 82 10.27 13.59 -9.29
CA CYS A 82 8.90 13.59 -9.79
C CYS A 82 8.03 14.70 -9.16
N ASP A 83 8.60 15.87 -8.88
CA ASP A 83 7.94 17.03 -8.26
C ASP A 83 7.22 16.72 -6.93
N GLY A 84 7.78 15.81 -6.15
CA GLY A 84 7.22 15.31 -4.90
C GLY A 84 8.19 15.41 -3.73
N PHE A 85 7.94 14.64 -2.67
CA PHE A 85 8.76 14.63 -1.46
C PHE A 85 8.62 13.33 -0.68
N LEU A 86 9.52 13.12 0.28
CA LEU A 86 9.39 12.09 1.31
C LEU A 86 9.68 12.69 2.70
N THR A 87 8.81 12.41 3.67
CA THR A 87 8.94 12.84 5.06
C THR A 87 8.77 11.65 6.00
N ILE A 88 9.46 11.70 7.14
CA ILE A 88 9.37 10.70 8.21
C ILE A 88 9.19 11.43 9.53
N GLU A 89 8.10 11.14 10.20
CA GLU A 89 7.81 11.61 11.56
C GLU A 89 7.82 10.39 12.49
N SER A 90 8.61 10.42 13.55
CA SER A 90 8.70 9.28 14.47
C SER A 90 8.91 9.74 15.89
N ILE A 91 8.28 9.05 16.83
CA ILE A 91 8.45 9.29 18.27
C ILE A 91 8.77 7.96 18.93
N ILE A 92 9.87 7.92 19.69
CA ILE A 92 10.29 6.73 20.44
C ILE A 92 9.12 6.23 21.31
N GLY A 93 8.81 4.94 21.18
CA GLY A 93 7.73 4.27 21.90
C GLY A 93 6.31 4.56 21.40
N LYS A 94 6.12 5.41 20.38
CA LYS A 94 4.79 5.68 19.78
C LYS A 94 4.64 5.15 18.36
N GLY A 95 5.74 5.05 17.61
CA GLY A 95 5.76 4.53 16.24
C GLY A 95 6.29 5.53 15.22
N THR A 96 6.09 5.21 13.94
CA THR A 96 6.62 5.97 12.81
C THR A 96 5.54 6.22 11.77
N ASN A 97 5.60 7.39 11.15
CA ASN A 97 4.76 7.81 10.05
C ASN A 97 5.67 8.26 8.89
N LEU A 98 5.69 7.49 7.81
CA LEU A 98 6.39 7.83 6.57
C LEU A 98 5.37 8.24 5.52
N ILE A 99 5.60 9.39 4.88
CA ILE A 99 4.77 9.89 3.79
C ILE A 99 5.68 10.15 2.59
N VAL A 100 5.33 9.60 1.44
CA VAL A 100 5.94 9.93 0.15
C VAL A 100 4.85 10.42 -0.81
N GLU A 101 5.15 11.46 -1.57
CA GLU A 101 4.27 12.04 -2.57
C GLU A 101 5.01 12.20 -3.89
N PHE A 102 4.28 12.02 -5.00
CA PHE A 102 4.74 12.21 -6.37
C PHE A 102 3.72 13.04 -7.13
N ARG A 103 4.14 13.76 -8.18
CA ARG A 103 3.21 14.17 -9.23
C ARG A 103 2.71 12.92 -9.98
N HIS A 104 1.39 12.72 -10.03
CA HIS A 104 0.78 11.49 -10.54
C HIS A 104 1.10 11.24 -12.01
N SER A 105 1.07 12.29 -12.82
CA SER A 105 1.32 12.28 -14.26
C SER A 105 2.81 12.28 -14.65
N HIS A 106 3.74 12.30 -13.69
CA HIS A 106 5.17 12.43 -14.01
C HIS A 106 5.70 11.21 -14.78
N ILE A 107 6.46 11.45 -15.86
CA ILE A 107 6.94 10.39 -16.76
C ILE A 107 7.93 9.43 -16.10
N ASP A 108 8.77 9.95 -15.21
CA ASP A 108 9.76 9.17 -14.46
C ASP A 108 9.20 8.53 -13.19
N ARG A 109 7.90 8.71 -12.91
CA ARG A 109 7.28 8.10 -11.74
C ARG A 109 7.28 6.59 -11.89
N MET A 110 7.73 5.90 -10.84
CA MET A 110 7.63 4.45 -10.77
C MET A 110 6.18 3.99 -10.89
N PRO A 111 5.89 2.91 -11.64
CA PRO A 111 4.56 2.35 -11.70
C PRO A 111 4.14 1.83 -10.32
N MET A 112 2.82 1.77 -10.08
CA MET A 112 2.28 1.30 -8.80
C MET A 112 2.70 -0.15 -8.51
N GLY A 113 2.69 -1.01 -9.53
CA GLY A 113 2.94 -2.44 -9.38
C GLY A 113 1.75 -3.20 -8.81
N ASP A 114 2.00 -4.44 -8.39
CA ASP A 114 0.96 -5.32 -7.82
C ASP A 114 0.75 -5.06 -6.32
N LEU A 115 -0.20 -4.18 -5.98
CA LEU A 115 -0.60 -3.92 -4.61
C LEU A 115 -1.31 -5.13 -3.97
N THR A 116 -2.16 -5.84 -4.71
CA THR A 116 -2.91 -6.98 -4.19
C THR A 116 -1.98 -8.05 -3.63
N SER A 117 -1.02 -8.50 -4.44
CA SER A 117 -0.06 -9.51 -4.00
C SER A 117 0.87 -8.99 -2.89
N THR A 118 1.21 -7.70 -2.90
CA THR A 118 2.01 -7.07 -1.86
C THR A 118 1.32 -7.09 -0.49
N ILE A 119 0.05 -6.64 -0.44
CA ILE A 119 -0.72 -6.63 0.80
C ILE A 119 -1.00 -8.06 1.27
N LEU A 120 -1.37 -8.96 0.35
CA LEU A 120 -1.58 -10.36 0.65
C LEU A 120 -0.32 -11.01 1.26
N GLN A 121 0.87 -10.74 0.71
CA GLN A 121 2.13 -11.25 1.25
C GLN A 121 2.37 -10.77 2.69
N LEU A 122 2.10 -9.49 2.99
CA LEU A 122 2.25 -8.93 4.33
C LEU A 122 1.31 -9.60 5.34
N VAL A 123 0.04 -9.77 4.96
CA VAL A 123 -1.00 -10.40 5.79
C VAL A 123 -0.63 -11.84 6.14
N ILE A 124 -0.15 -12.62 5.16
CA ILE A 124 0.20 -14.04 5.36
C ILE A 124 1.52 -14.19 6.12
N SER A 125 2.53 -13.37 5.79
CA SER A 125 3.88 -13.50 6.37
C SER A 125 3.93 -13.03 7.82
N TYR A 126 3.05 -12.09 8.19
CA TYR A 126 3.02 -11.46 9.51
C TYR A 126 1.60 -11.49 10.11
N PRO A 127 1.05 -12.68 10.40
CA PRO A 127 -0.36 -12.84 10.82
C PRO A 127 -0.66 -12.16 12.16
N ASN A 128 0.36 -11.97 13.01
CA ASN A 128 0.23 -11.35 14.33
C ASN A 128 0.11 -9.81 14.28
N ILE A 129 0.35 -9.19 13.13
CA ILE A 129 0.22 -7.74 12.95
C ILE A 129 -1.17 -7.44 12.42
N ASN A 130 -1.85 -6.43 12.97
CA ASN A 130 -3.06 -5.88 12.37
C ASN A 130 -2.70 -5.03 11.15
N TRP A 131 -3.12 -5.46 9.97
CA TRP A 131 -2.89 -4.75 8.71
C TRP A 131 -4.15 -4.00 8.30
N ILE A 132 -3.98 -2.70 8.08
CA ILE A 132 -5.00 -1.83 7.52
C ILE A 132 -4.47 -1.29 6.20
N PHE A 133 -5.14 -1.60 5.10
CA PHE A 133 -4.84 -1.06 3.78
C PHE A 133 -5.96 -0.13 3.33
N ILE A 134 -5.61 1.08 2.96
CA ILE A 134 -6.54 2.11 2.48
C ILE A 134 -6.10 2.48 1.07
N TYR A 135 -7.00 2.32 0.11
CA TYR A 135 -6.78 2.81 -1.25
C TYR A 135 -7.86 3.82 -1.59
N SER A 136 -7.47 5.02 -1.99
CA SER A 136 -8.40 6.06 -2.42
C SER A 136 -8.03 6.61 -3.79
N MET A 137 -9.04 6.90 -4.59
CA MET A 137 -8.90 7.63 -5.85
C MET A 137 -9.96 8.71 -5.93
N ASN A 138 -9.52 9.97 -5.92
CA ASN A 138 -10.38 11.15 -5.76
C ASN A 138 -11.25 11.05 -4.50
N GLU A 139 -12.57 10.91 -4.65
CA GLU A 139 -13.54 10.80 -3.53
C GLU A 139 -13.89 9.36 -3.15
N LYS A 140 -13.46 8.37 -3.94
CA LYS A 140 -13.74 6.97 -3.67
C LYS A 140 -12.66 6.39 -2.77
N GLU A 141 -13.07 5.59 -1.79
CA GLU A 141 -12.17 4.94 -0.84
C GLU A 141 -12.55 3.46 -0.66
N PHE A 142 -11.53 2.62 -0.60
CA PHE A 142 -11.59 1.23 -0.21
C PHE A 142 -10.71 1.02 1.02
N ILE A 143 -11.23 0.29 2.01
CA ILE A 143 -10.50 -0.07 3.22
C ILE A 143 -10.54 -1.58 3.38
N PHE A 144 -9.37 -2.19 3.45
CA PHE A 144 -9.18 -3.56 3.91
C PHE A 144 -8.61 -3.54 5.33
N ASN A 145 -9.24 -4.26 6.26
CA ASN A 145 -8.79 -4.38 7.65
C ASN A 145 -8.88 -5.84 8.10
N ASP A 146 -7.73 -6.48 8.23
CA ASP A 146 -7.65 -7.92 8.49
C ASP A 146 -8.04 -8.32 9.93
N GLN A 147 -8.28 -7.35 10.82
CA GLN A 147 -8.64 -7.61 12.20
C GLN A 147 -10.00 -8.33 12.31
N LEU A 148 -10.97 -7.99 11.46
CA LEU A 148 -12.28 -8.65 11.46
C LEU A 148 -12.16 -10.10 10.98
N LEU A 149 -11.48 -10.28 9.85
CA LEU A 149 -11.22 -11.60 9.28
C LEU A 149 -10.53 -12.53 10.28
N LYS A 150 -9.48 -12.06 10.96
CA LYS A 150 -8.75 -12.86 11.96
C LYS A 150 -9.61 -13.29 13.15
N LYS A 151 -10.61 -12.47 13.54
CA LYS A 151 -11.55 -12.83 14.60
C LYS A 151 -12.50 -13.94 14.16
N GLU A 152 -12.98 -13.88 12.92
CA GLU A 152 -13.91 -14.87 12.35
C GLU A 152 -13.26 -16.21 12.06
N LEU A 153 -11.97 -16.22 11.73
CA LEU A 153 -11.23 -17.45 11.39
C LEU A 153 -10.95 -18.36 12.60
N GLU A 154 -11.17 -17.92 13.84
CA GLU A 154 -11.04 -18.73 15.07
C GLU A 154 -9.76 -19.62 15.16
N GLY A 155 -8.64 -19.17 14.56
CA GLY A 155 -7.37 -19.92 14.56
C GLY A 155 -7.05 -20.68 13.26
N ILE A 156 -7.92 -20.65 12.25
CA ILE A 156 -7.59 -21.11 10.89
C ILE A 156 -6.45 -20.23 10.34
N SER A 157 -5.44 -20.87 9.73
CA SER A 157 -4.30 -20.16 9.15
C SER A 157 -4.72 -19.29 7.97
N LEU A 158 -4.19 -18.06 7.91
CA LEU A 158 -4.35 -17.17 6.76
C LEU A 158 -3.73 -17.74 5.48
N SER A 159 -2.86 -18.75 5.60
CA SER A 159 -2.26 -19.47 4.47
C SER A 159 -3.12 -20.61 3.91
N GLU A 160 -4.28 -20.90 4.50
CA GLU A 160 -5.16 -21.94 3.97
C GLU A 160 -5.73 -21.50 2.60
N PRO A 161 -5.75 -22.37 1.57
CA PRO A 161 -6.14 -21.96 0.21
C PRO A 161 -7.50 -21.24 0.10
N PRO A 162 -8.57 -21.66 0.81
CA PRO A 162 -9.84 -20.93 0.76
C PRO A 162 -9.75 -19.52 1.36
N VAL A 163 -8.99 -19.37 2.45
CA VAL A 163 -8.78 -18.09 3.14
C VAL A 163 -7.92 -17.16 2.27
N LEU A 164 -6.85 -17.69 1.69
CA LEU A 164 -6.01 -16.98 0.73
C LEU A 164 -6.80 -16.45 -0.46
N SER A 165 -7.65 -17.30 -1.04
CA SER A 165 -8.50 -16.92 -2.19
C SER A 165 -9.47 -15.81 -1.79
N PHE A 166 -10.07 -15.91 -0.60
CA PHE A 166 -10.97 -14.90 -0.07
C PHE A 166 -10.26 -13.55 0.10
N ILE A 167 -9.12 -13.51 0.81
CA ILE A 167 -8.36 -12.27 1.05
C ILE A 167 -7.94 -11.63 -0.27
N ARG A 168 -7.42 -12.44 -1.21
CA ARG A 168 -7.04 -11.95 -2.54
C ARG A 168 -8.22 -11.29 -3.24
N GLN A 169 -9.37 -11.98 -3.27
CA GLN A 169 -10.57 -11.48 -3.94
C GLN A 169 -11.13 -10.22 -3.26
N GLU A 170 -11.11 -10.14 -1.94
CA GLU A 170 -11.53 -8.96 -1.19
C GLU A 170 -10.69 -7.74 -1.55
N ILE A 171 -9.36 -7.86 -1.53
CA ILE A 171 -8.44 -6.76 -1.88
C ILE A 171 -8.56 -6.39 -3.36
N GLU A 172 -8.59 -7.37 -4.26
CA GLU A 172 -8.65 -7.15 -5.70
C GLU A 172 -9.96 -6.47 -6.13
N SER A 173 -11.10 -6.99 -5.64
CA SER A 173 -12.41 -6.40 -5.95
C SER A 173 -12.56 -4.99 -5.38
N GLY A 174 -12.08 -4.77 -4.15
CA GLY A 174 -12.01 -3.46 -3.52
C GLY A 174 -11.20 -2.47 -4.36
N TYR A 175 -9.96 -2.81 -4.68
CA TYR A 175 -9.06 -1.99 -5.48
C TYR A 175 -9.64 -1.65 -6.87
N LEU A 176 -10.17 -2.66 -7.60
CA LEU A 176 -10.77 -2.47 -8.93
C LEU A 176 -12.03 -1.59 -8.90
N SER A 177 -12.84 -1.69 -7.84
CA SER A 177 -14.06 -0.88 -7.68
C SER A 177 -13.77 0.63 -7.64
N ILE A 178 -12.58 0.99 -7.14
CA ILE A 178 -12.12 2.38 -7.03
C ILE A 178 -11.55 2.86 -8.37
N GLN A 179 -10.73 2.05 -9.04
CA GLN A 179 -10.06 2.43 -10.30
C GLN A 179 -10.99 2.58 -11.50
N THR A 180 -12.18 1.98 -11.47
CA THR A 180 -13.11 2.04 -12.59
C THR A 180 -13.76 3.44 -12.70
N PRO A 181 -13.65 4.13 -13.86
CA PRO A 181 -14.37 5.37 -14.10
C PRO A 181 -15.89 5.15 -14.03
N ALA A 182 -16.63 6.12 -13.49
CA ALA A 182 -18.08 6.05 -13.36
C ALA A 182 -18.83 5.86 -14.70
N GLU A 183 -18.17 6.09 -15.85
CA GLU A 183 -18.77 5.95 -17.18
C GLU A 183 -18.93 4.49 -17.63
N ASN A 184 -18.13 3.55 -17.13
CA ASN A 184 -18.19 2.15 -17.59
C ASN A 184 -19.33 1.34 -16.97
N GLN A 185 -19.95 1.80 -15.87
CA GLN A 185 -21.12 1.13 -15.28
C GLN A 185 -22.41 1.33 -16.11
N LYS A 186 -22.47 2.34 -16.98
CA LYS A 186 -23.65 2.58 -17.85
C LYS A 186 -23.65 1.75 -19.13
N ASN A 187 -22.51 1.22 -19.56
CA ASN A 187 -22.44 0.40 -20.78
C ASN A 187 -22.77 -1.07 -20.52
N THR A 188 -22.42 -1.62 -19.35
CA THR A 188 -22.71 -3.03 -19.01
C THR A 188 -24.22 -3.29 -18.87
N LEU A 189 -24.99 -2.34 -18.32
CA LEU A 189 -26.45 -2.46 -18.20
C LEU A 189 -27.21 -2.26 -19.53
N LYS A 190 -26.59 -1.61 -20.54
CA LYS A 190 -27.20 -1.43 -21.87
C LYS A 190 -26.97 -2.60 -22.81
N GLU A 191 -25.92 -3.39 -22.60
CA GLU A 191 -25.67 -4.58 -23.41
C GLU A 191 -26.55 -5.78 -22.98
N GLU A 192 -26.84 -5.92 -21.68
CA GLU A 192 -27.76 -6.97 -21.19
C GLU A 192 -29.23 -6.75 -21.63
N GLN A 193 -29.65 -5.51 -21.86
CA GLN A 193 -31.00 -5.20 -22.37
C GLN A 193 -31.15 -5.35 -23.90
N LYS A 194 -30.05 -5.54 -24.65
CA LYS A 194 -30.10 -5.76 -26.11
C LYS A 194 -30.17 -7.23 -26.53
N CYS A 195 -29.96 -8.17 -25.60
CA CYS A 195 -29.94 -9.60 -25.87
C CYS A 195 -31.24 -10.34 -25.52
N GLN A 196 -32.39 -9.65 -25.45
CA GLN A 196 -33.70 -10.32 -25.48
C GLN A 196 -34.21 -10.38 -26.93
N PRO A 197 -34.23 -11.56 -27.58
CA PRO A 197 -34.89 -11.68 -28.88
C PRO A 197 -36.40 -11.48 -28.71
N SER A 198 -36.97 -10.60 -29.52
CA SER A 198 -38.42 -10.44 -29.65
C SER A 198 -39.01 -11.73 -30.19
N ILE A 199 -39.69 -12.49 -29.33
CA ILE A 199 -40.51 -13.62 -29.76
C ILE A 199 -41.82 -13.04 -30.31
N VAL A 200 -42.02 -13.18 -31.62
CA VAL A 200 -43.33 -13.10 -32.28
C VAL A 200 -43.77 -14.52 -32.58
#